data_AF-A0A7J8XDJ7-F1
#
_entry.id   AF-A0A7J8XDJ7-F1
#
_cell.length_a   1.000
_cell.length_b   1.000
_cell.length_c   1.000
_cell.angle_alpha   90.00
_cell.angle_beta   90.00
_cell.angle_gamma   90.00
#
_symmetry.space_group_name_H-M   'P 1'
#
loop_
_entity.id
_entity.type
_entity.pdbx_description
1 polymer ?
#
loop_
_entity_poly.entity_id
_entity_poly.type
_entity_poly.pdbx_seq_one_letter_code
_entity_poly.pdbx_strand_id
1 'polypeptide(L)'
;MSTADLLSIEPLELKFPFELRKQISCGLQLSNKTDNYVAFKVKTTNPKKYCVRPNTGVVLPRSTCDVIVTMQAQKEAPPDMQCRDKFLLQSVKVNDGASAKDITAEMFNKEAGHVVEECKLRVVYVPPPQPPSPVREGSEEGSPPRASASDNGHANAAEFAAAAKQFSEGLEAQDKSFEVKLNSVFSVSLCAAAYARFILICLVLCR
;
A
#
# COMPACT_ATOMS: atom_id res chain seq x y z
N MET A 1 -5.67 15.69 -35.14
CA MET A 1 -5.45 14.25 -34.88
C MET A 1 -5.01 14.14 -33.43
N SER A 2 -5.84 13.58 -32.57
CA SER A 2 -5.50 13.35 -31.15
C SER A 2 -4.33 12.37 -31.09
N THR A 3 -3.25 12.76 -30.41
CA THR A 3 -2.14 11.88 -30.05
C THR A 3 -2.72 10.62 -29.42
N ALA A 4 -2.41 9.46 -30.01
CA ALA A 4 -3.05 8.20 -29.67
C ALA A 4 -2.42 7.62 -28.41
N ASP A 5 -2.91 8.05 -27.24
CA ASP A 5 -2.47 7.59 -25.92
C ASP A 5 -2.27 6.05 -25.91
N LEU A 6 -1.00 5.62 -25.90
CA LEU A 6 -0.60 4.21 -25.99
C LEU A 6 -1.00 3.45 -24.72
N LEU A 7 -0.81 4.08 -23.56
CA LEU A 7 -1.13 3.53 -22.24
C LEU A 7 -2.01 4.49 -21.45
N SER A 8 -3.12 3.95 -20.95
CA SER A 8 -3.93 4.60 -19.91
C SER A 8 -3.34 4.26 -18.55
N ILE A 9 -3.12 5.27 -17.70
CA ILE A 9 -2.42 5.12 -16.42
C ILE A 9 -3.33 5.53 -15.28
N GLU A 10 -3.48 4.65 -14.28
CA GLU A 10 -4.30 4.95 -13.11
C GLU A 10 -3.64 4.41 -11.83
N PRO A 11 -3.47 5.24 -10.77
CA PRO A 11 -3.77 6.68 -10.71
C PRO A 11 -2.64 7.55 -11.31
N LEU A 12 -2.98 8.78 -11.72
CA LEU A 12 -1.99 9.80 -12.14
C LEU A 12 -1.32 10.53 -10.96
N GLU A 13 -1.87 10.35 -9.76
CA GLU A 13 -1.36 10.91 -8.52
C GLU A 13 -1.07 9.78 -7.53
N LEU A 14 0.21 9.61 -7.21
CA LEU A 14 0.69 8.59 -6.29
C LEU A 14 0.64 9.14 -4.87
N LYS A 15 -0.27 8.58 -4.07
CA LYS A 15 -0.49 8.97 -2.67
C LYS A 15 0.32 8.09 -1.76
N PHE A 16 1.20 8.69 -0.96
CA PHE A 16 2.00 7.99 0.04
C PHE A 16 1.54 8.42 1.44
N PRO A 17 0.94 7.52 2.24
CA PRO A 17 0.70 7.79 3.66
C PRO A 17 2.04 7.96 4.38
N PHE A 18 2.47 9.20 4.59
CA PHE A 18 3.83 9.48 5.03
C PHE A 18 4.03 9.08 6.49
N GLU A 19 4.99 8.19 6.72
CA GLU A 19 5.41 7.73 8.04
C GLU A 19 6.93 7.68 8.12
N LEU A 20 7.49 8.22 9.19
CA LEU A 20 8.93 8.18 9.42
C LEU A 20 9.40 6.74 9.64
N ARG A 21 10.61 6.45 9.14
CA ARG A 21 11.30 5.16 9.31
C ARG A 21 10.55 3.94 8.74
N LYS A 22 9.52 4.15 7.92
CA LYS A 22 8.77 3.08 7.24
C LYS A 22 8.90 3.17 5.73
N GLN A 23 8.98 2.02 5.08
CA GLN A 23 8.78 1.93 3.64
C GLN A 23 7.28 1.95 3.34
N ILE A 24 6.91 2.67 2.29
CA ILE A 24 5.51 2.84 1.90
C ILE A 24 5.43 2.56 0.41
N SER A 25 4.48 1.72 0.00
CA SER A 25 4.29 1.33 -1.39
C SER A 25 2.93 1.78 -1.90
N CYS A 26 2.87 2.18 -3.16
CA CYS A 26 1.63 2.39 -3.90
C CYS A 26 1.71 1.68 -5.25
N GLY A 27 0.59 1.15 -5.71
CA GLY A 27 0.46 0.59 -7.06
C GLY A 27 -0.09 1.61 -8.05
N LEU A 28 0.30 1.46 -9.31
CA LEU A 28 -0.37 2.05 -10.46
C LEU A 28 -0.52 1.00 -11.56
N GLN A 29 -1.59 1.10 -12.33
CA GLN A 29 -1.92 0.19 -13.41
C GLN A 29 -1.71 0.87 -14.75
N LEU A 30 -0.96 0.21 -15.63
CA LEU A 30 -0.77 0.57 -17.03
C LEU A 30 -1.74 -0.26 -17.87
N SER A 31 -2.64 0.37 -18.61
CA SER A 31 -3.62 -0.31 -19.46
C SER A 31 -3.37 -0.01 -20.93
N ASN A 32 -3.04 -1.03 -21.72
CA ASN A 32 -2.87 -0.91 -23.16
C ASN A 32 -4.21 -1.16 -23.86
N LYS A 33 -4.80 -0.10 -24.41
CA LYS A 33 -6.07 -0.17 -25.16
C LYS A 33 -5.86 -0.46 -26.65
N THR A 34 -4.62 -0.49 -27.11
CA THR A 34 -4.24 -0.72 -28.50
C THR A 34 -4.04 -2.20 -28.79
N ASP A 35 -3.97 -2.53 -30.08
CA ASP A 35 -3.63 -3.88 -30.56
C ASP A 35 -2.11 -4.08 -30.76
N ASN A 36 -1.29 -3.11 -30.36
CA ASN A 36 0.18 -3.17 -30.51
C ASN A 36 0.84 -3.51 -29.18
N TYR A 37 2.05 -4.07 -29.24
CA TYR A 37 2.92 -4.19 -28.08
C TYR A 37 3.46 -2.81 -27.70
N VAL A 38 3.42 -2.47 -26.41
CA VAL A 38 3.88 -1.16 -25.93
C VAL A 38 4.94 -1.34 -24.86
N ALA A 39 6.16 -0.88 -25.14
CA ALA A 39 7.20 -0.81 -24.14
C ALA A 39 7.03 0.44 -23.27
N PHE A 40 7.32 0.33 -21.99
CA PHE A 40 7.31 1.46 -21.06
C PHE A 40 8.60 1.54 -20.25
N LYS A 41 8.90 2.76 -19.79
CA LYS A 41 10.01 3.05 -18.90
C LYS A 41 9.60 4.11 -17.88
N VAL A 42 9.85 3.84 -16.60
CA VAL A 42 9.59 4.76 -15.50
C VAL A 42 10.88 5.47 -15.10
N LYS A 43 10.84 6.81 -15.10
CA LYS A 43 11.90 7.68 -14.58
C LYS A 43 11.36 8.46 -13.38
N THR A 44 12.25 8.92 -12.50
CA THR A 44 11.88 9.73 -11.33
C THR A 44 12.89 10.83 -11.10
N THR A 45 12.46 11.94 -10.50
CA THR A 45 13.35 13.02 -10.07
C THR A 45 14.21 12.65 -8.86
N ASN A 46 13.87 11.57 -8.13
CA ASN A 46 14.58 11.17 -6.91
C ASN A 46 14.82 9.65 -6.82
N PRO A 47 15.74 9.09 -7.64
CA PRO A 47 15.93 7.63 -7.76
C PRO A 47 16.49 6.96 -6.50
N LYS A 48 17.11 7.71 -5.59
CA LYS A 48 17.58 7.17 -4.30
C LYS A 48 16.43 6.91 -3.32
N LYS A 49 15.35 7.69 -3.45
CA LYS A 49 14.20 7.66 -2.55
C LYS A 49 13.14 6.65 -2.95
N TYR A 50 13.08 6.27 -4.23
CA TYR A 50 12.04 5.39 -4.75
C TYR A 50 12.62 4.16 -5.43
N CYS A 51 12.02 3.02 -5.16
CA CYS A 51 12.20 1.79 -5.95
C CYS A 51 10.95 1.56 -6.78
N VAL A 52 11.10 1.25 -8.07
CA VAL A 52 9.99 0.98 -8.99
C VAL A 52 10.12 -0.44 -9.54
N ARG A 53 9.04 -1.22 -9.49
CA ARG A 53 9.00 -2.61 -9.92
C ARG A 53 7.70 -2.93 -10.67
N PRO A 54 7.76 -3.36 -11.94
CA PRO A 54 8.90 -3.23 -12.87
C PRO A 54 9.19 -1.75 -13.22
N ASN A 55 10.46 -1.40 -13.45
CA ASN A 55 10.83 -0.05 -13.91
C ASN A 55 10.75 0.11 -15.45
N THR A 56 10.85 -1.01 -16.17
CA THR A 56 10.86 -1.11 -17.63
C THR A 56 10.18 -2.44 -17.98
N GLY A 57 9.39 -2.47 -19.04
CA GLY A 57 8.69 -3.68 -19.46
C GLY A 57 7.86 -3.46 -20.71
N VAL A 58 7.16 -4.51 -21.15
CA VAL A 58 6.25 -4.48 -22.29
C VAL A 58 4.84 -4.82 -21.80
N VAL A 59 3.86 -4.00 -22.16
CA VAL A 59 2.44 -4.29 -21.96
C VAL A 59 1.89 -4.87 -23.26
N LEU A 60 1.36 -6.08 -23.17
CA LEU A 60 0.78 -6.78 -24.30
C LEU A 60 -0.44 -6.01 -24.85
N PRO A 61 -0.81 -6.24 -26.12
CA PRO A 61 -2.08 -5.77 -26.67
C PRO A 61 -3.25 -6.07 -25.74
N ARG A 62 -4.17 -5.10 -25.60
CA ARG A 62 -5.43 -5.27 -24.85
C ARG A 62 -5.27 -5.79 -23.40
N SER A 63 -4.11 -5.55 -22.80
CA SER A 63 -3.73 -6.09 -21.48
C SER A 63 -3.34 -4.98 -20.51
N THR A 64 -3.17 -5.35 -19.25
CA THR A 64 -2.74 -4.43 -18.19
C THR A 64 -1.46 -4.91 -17.51
N CYS A 65 -0.73 -3.97 -16.90
CA CYS A 65 0.49 -4.24 -16.14
C CYS A 65 0.50 -3.40 -14.87
N ASP A 66 0.70 -4.04 -13.72
CA ASP A 66 0.82 -3.36 -12.43
C ASP A 66 2.27 -2.97 -12.15
N VAL A 67 2.46 -1.72 -11.77
CA VAL A 67 3.74 -1.17 -11.35
C VAL A 67 3.63 -0.73 -9.90
N ILE A 68 4.54 -1.25 -9.07
CA ILE A 68 4.64 -0.89 -7.66
C ILE A 68 5.76 0.12 -7.49
N VAL A 69 5.44 1.23 -6.84
CA VAL A 69 6.39 2.28 -6.43
C VAL A 69 6.52 2.24 -4.92
N THR A 70 7.72 1.97 -4.43
CA THR A 70 8.05 1.93 -3.00
C THR A 70 8.94 3.10 -2.64
N MET A 71 8.44 3.97 -1.77
CA MET A 71 9.23 5.01 -1.11
C MET A 71 10.06 4.40 0.02
N GLN A 72 11.36 4.69 0.02
CA GLN A 72 12.29 4.26 1.06
C GLN A 72 11.98 4.96 2.38
N ALA A 73 12.35 4.32 3.50
CA ALA A 73 12.17 4.87 4.83
C ALA A 73 12.87 6.23 4.99
N GLN A 74 12.09 7.28 5.27
CA GLN A 74 12.60 8.62 5.50
C GLN A 74 12.97 8.81 6.97
N LYS A 75 14.13 9.42 7.25
CA LYS A 75 14.59 9.69 8.62
C LYS A 75 13.95 10.94 9.22
N GLU A 76 13.67 11.92 8.37
CA GLU A 76 13.16 13.23 8.74
C GLU A 76 11.95 13.57 7.86
N ALA A 77 11.06 14.38 8.42
CA ALA A 77 9.90 14.88 7.70
C ALA A 77 10.30 16.05 6.80
N PRO A 78 9.79 16.11 5.56
CA PRO A 78 10.00 17.28 4.73
C PRO A 78 9.29 18.51 5.35
N PRO A 79 9.86 19.72 5.19
CA PRO A 79 9.17 20.96 5.56
C PRO A 79 7.78 21.01 4.91
N ASP A 80 6.78 21.39 5.71
CA ASP A 80 5.37 21.51 5.30
C ASP A 80 4.70 20.21 4.82
N MET A 81 5.31 19.04 5.03
CA MET A 81 4.81 17.74 4.53
C MET A 81 4.52 17.74 3.03
N GLN A 82 5.27 18.52 2.25
CA GLN A 82 5.11 18.58 0.79
C GLN A 82 6.09 17.66 0.07
N CYS A 83 5.59 16.95 -0.94
CA CYS A 83 6.42 16.21 -1.88
C CYS A 83 6.49 16.97 -3.22
N ARG A 84 7.70 17.23 -3.72
CA ARG A 84 7.93 17.82 -5.05
C ARG A 84 8.41 16.80 -6.07
N ASP A 85 8.53 15.54 -5.66
CA ASP A 85 9.01 14.48 -6.52
C ASP A 85 7.99 14.18 -7.62
N LYS A 86 8.51 13.82 -8.80
CA LYS A 86 7.69 13.46 -9.96
C LYS A 86 8.20 12.18 -10.58
N PHE A 87 7.28 11.43 -11.15
CA PHE A 87 7.61 10.32 -12.04
C PHE A 87 7.25 10.69 -13.48
N LEU A 88 8.02 10.15 -14.40
CA LEU A 88 7.80 10.25 -15.83
C LEU A 88 7.72 8.84 -16.38
N LEU A 89 6.54 8.44 -16.83
CA LEU A 89 6.36 7.23 -17.61
C LEU A 89 6.56 7.60 -19.08
N GLN A 90 7.50 6.94 -19.75
CA GLN A 90 7.63 7.00 -21.19
C GLN A 90 7.07 5.70 -21.79
N SER A 91 6.39 5.79 -22.92
CA SER A 91 5.88 4.63 -23.66
C SER A 91 6.12 4.76 -25.15
N VAL A 92 6.34 3.62 -25.81
CA VAL A 92 6.63 3.53 -27.24
C VAL A 92 6.06 2.24 -27.80
N LYS A 93 5.51 2.28 -29.02
CA LYS A 93 5.11 1.06 -29.74
C LYS A 93 6.35 0.26 -30.11
N VAL A 94 6.31 -1.05 -29.90
CA VAL A 94 7.39 -1.98 -30.26
C VAL A 94 6.85 -3.10 -31.14
N ASN A 95 7.78 -3.83 -31.76
CA ASN A 95 7.45 -4.96 -32.62
C ASN A 95 6.78 -6.09 -31.83
N ASP A 96 5.99 -6.89 -32.54
CA ASP A 96 5.29 -8.04 -31.98
C ASP A 96 6.29 -9.04 -31.38
N GLY A 97 5.97 -9.55 -30.19
CA GLY A 97 6.83 -10.49 -29.48
C GLY A 97 8.04 -9.87 -28.77
N ALA A 98 8.20 -8.54 -28.79
CA ALA A 98 9.25 -7.87 -28.02
C ALA A 98 9.13 -8.19 -26.52
N SER A 99 10.27 -8.49 -25.91
CA SER A 99 10.39 -8.77 -24.48
C SER A 99 11.06 -7.62 -23.74
N ALA A 100 11.04 -7.67 -22.40
CA ALA A 100 11.72 -6.66 -21.58
C ALA A 100 13.25 -6.59 -21.81
N LYS A 101 13.86 -7.63 -22.40
CA LYS A 101 15.30 -7.67 -22.73
C LYS A 101 15.64 -6.91 -24.01
N ASP A 102 14.66 -6.76 -24.91
CA ASP A 102 14.84 -6.11 -26.21
C ASP A 102 14.69 -4.59 -26.10
N ILE A 103 14.26 -4.11 -24.93
CA ILE A 103 14.05 -2.69 -24.68
C ILE A 103 15.40 -1.97 -24.54
N THR A 104 15.72 -1.10 -25.50
CA THR A 104 16.92 -0.26 -25.48
C THR A 104 16.60 1.17 -25.07
N ALA A 105 17.61 1.93 -24.64
CA ALA A 105 17.43 3.34 -24.31
C ALA A 105 17.08 4.21 -25.54
N GLU A 106 17.55 3.81 -26.71
CA GLU A 106 17.34 4.50 -28.00
C GLU A 106 15.87 4.53 -28.41
N MET A 107 15.11 3.47 -28.10
CA MET A 107 13.66 3.40 -28.36
C MET A 107 12.87 4.53 -27.68
N PHE A 108 13.38 5.09 -26.58
CA PHE A 108 12.76 6.20 -25.86
C PHE A 108 13.37 7.57 -26.20
N ASN A 109 14.23 7.66 -27.22
CA ASN A 109 14.78 8.91 -27.71
C ASN A 109 13.89 9.52 -28.81
N LYS A 110 13.27 10.66 -28.52
CA LYS A 110 12.45 11.42 -29.50
C LYS A 110 13.28 11.97 -30.67
N GLU A 111 14.55 12.28 -30.43
CA GLU A 111 15.46 12.83 -31.45
C GLU A 111 15.84 11.80 -32.52
N ALA A 112 15.69 10.50 -32.20
CA ALA A 112 15.89 9.41 -33.14
C ALA A 112 14.68 9.19 -34.08
N GLY A 113 13.65 10.05 -34.01
CA GLY A 113 12.43 9.95 -34.82
C GLY A 113 11.37 9.00 -34.26
N HIS A 114 11.57 8.46 -33.05
CA HIS A 114 10.59 7.59 -32.40
C HIS A 114 9.40 8.39 -31.83
N VAL A 115 8.20 7.85 -31.98
CA VAL A 115 6.98 8.39 -31.34
C VAL A 115 6.96 7.94 -29.89
N VAL A 116 7.52 8.77 -29.01
CA VAL A 116 7.56 8.50 -27.56
C VAL A 116 6.51 9.33 -26.84
N GLU A 117 5.59 8.66 -26.19
CA GLU A 117 4.60 9.30 -25.34
C GLU A 117 5.08 9.40 -23.89
N GLU A 118 4.71 10.49 -23.24
CA GLU A 118 5.20 10.84 -21.92
C GLU A 118 4.04 11.22 -20.99
N CYS A 119 3.94 10.51 -19.87
CA CYS A 119 2.98 10.82 -18.83
C CYS A 119 3.70 11.19 -17.54
N LYS A 120 3.33 12.34 -16.96
CA LYS A 120 3.89 12.84 -15.70
C LYS A 120 2.97 12.49 -14.55
N LEU A 121 3.48 11.77 -13.56
CA LEU A 121 2.78 11.43 -12.34
C LEU A 121 3.29 12.31 -11.19
N ARG A 122 2.37 12.77 -10.35
CA ARG A 122 2.69 13.56 -9.16
C ARG A 122 2.74 12.67 -7.93
N VAL A 123 3.63 12.99 -7.00
CA VAL A 123 3.68 12.35 -5.68
C VAL A 123 3.06 13.30 -4.66
N VAL A 124 2.16 12.77 -3.83
CA VAL A 124 1.51 13.54 -2.76
C VAL A 124 1.61 12.77 -1.45
N TYR A 125 1.96 13.48 -0.38
CA TYR A 125 1.89 12.93 0.97
C TYR A 125 0.50 13.09 1.53
N VAL A 126 -0.01 11.99 2.09
CA VAL A 126 -1.29 11.96 2.79
C VAL A 126 -1.05 11.51 4.23
N PRO A 127 -1.92 11.88 5.18
CA PRO A 127 -1.89 11.31 6.51
C PRO A 127 -2.10 9.79 6.46
N PRO A 128 -1.47 9.02 7.36
CA PRO A 128 -1.75 7.59 7.51
C PRO A 128 -3.24 7.35 7.83
N PRO A 129 -3.84 6.23 7.39
CA PRO A 129 -5.21 5.89 7.73
C PRO A 129 -5.35 5.81 9.26
N GLN A 130 -6.34 6.51 9.82
CA GLN A 130 -6.62 6.42 11.25
C GLN A 130 -7.33 5.09 11.54
N PRO A 131 -6.99 4.41 12.66
CA PRO A 131 -7.74 3.24 13.09
C PRO A 131 -9.20 3.65 13.38
N PRO A 132 -10.19 2.75 13.15
CA PRO A 132 -11.58 3.04 13.47
C PRO A 132 -11.69 3.37 14.96
N SER A 133 -12.33 4.50 15.27
CA SER A 133 -12.55 4.91 16.66
C SER A 133 -13.35 3.83 17.40
N PRO A 134 -13.02 3.50 18.67
CA PRO A 134 -13.80 2.53 19.44
C PRO A 134 -15.26 2.98 19.48
N VAL A 135 -16.15 2.20 18.87
CA VAL A 135 -17.59 2.41 19.01
C VAL A 135 -17.88 2.22 20.49
N ARG A 136 -18.40 3.26 21.15
CA ARG A 136 -18.87 3.15 22.53
C ARG A 136 -20.02 2.14 22.50
N GLU A 137 -19.77 0.89 22.90
CA GLU A 137 -20.83 -0.08 23.17
C GLU A 137 -21.76 0.60 24.17
N GLY A 138 -22.96 0.96 23.69
CA GLY A 138 -24.03 1.45 24.53
C GLY A 138 -24.34 0.34 25.52
N SER A 139 -23.99 0.57 26.79
CA SER A 139 -24.44 -0.28 27.88
C SER A 139 -25.94 0.04 28.08
N GLU A 140 -26.77 -0.58 27.24
CA GLU A 140 -28.22 -0.62 27.40
C GLU A 140 -28.62 -1.95 28.04
N GLU A 141 -28.37 -2.09 29.34
CA GLU A 141 -29.10 -3.02 30.20
C GLU A 141 -29.03 -2.42 31.62
N GLY A 142 -30.05 -1.70 32.05
CA GLY A 142 -31.27 -2.34 32.54
C GLY A 142 -31.14 -2.49 34.05
N SER A 143 -31.49 -1.43 34.78
CA SER A 143 -31.56 -1.46 36.24
C SER A 143 -32.51 -2.57 36.72
N PRO A 144 -32.13 -3.47 37.64
CA PRO A 144 -33.10 -4.25 38.40
C PRO A 144 -33.44 -3.55 39.73
N PRO A 145 -34.67 -3.75 40.26
CA PRO A 145 -35.17 -3.00 41.40
C PRO A 145 -34.66 -3.53 42.74
N ARG A 146 -34.71 -2.62 43.72
CA ARG A 146 -34.43 -2.77 45.14
C ARG A 146 -35.20 -3.93 45.78
N ALA A 147 -34.53 -4.73 46.61
CA ALA A 147 -35.17 -5.56 47.64
C ALA A 147 -34.38 -5.44 48.97
N SER A 148 -35.12 -5.57 50.07
CA SER A 148 -34.84 -5.00 51.38
C SER A 148 -34.02 -5.87 52.34
N ALA A 149 -33.54 -5.21 53.42
CA ALA A 149 -32.79 -5.65 54.59
C ALA A 149 -33.12 -7.01 55.25
N SER A 150 -32.12 -7.66 55.85
CA SER A 150 -32.10 -8.00 57.30
C SER A 150 -30.71 -8.48 57.81
N ASP A 151 -30.60 -8.51 59.14
CA ASP A 151 -29.47 -8.36 60.08
C ASP A 151 -28.63 -9.62 60.47
N ASN A 152 -27.39 -9.33 60.89
CA ASN A 152 -26.33 -10.01 61.68
C ASN A 152 -26.15 -11.54 61.88
N GLY A 153 -24.86 -11.95 61.83
CA GLY A 153 -24.31 -13.15 62.49
C GLY A 153 -22.84 -13.45 62.11
N HIS A 154 -21.93 -13.41 63.09
CA HIS A 154 -20.45 -13.42 63.00
C HIS A 154 -19.82 -14.84 63.01
N ALA A 155 -18.80 -15.11 62.17
CA ALA A 155 -17.61 -15.93 62.49
C ALA A 155 -16.55 -15.91 61.35
N ASN A 156 -15.28 -15.87 61.75
CA ASN A 156 -14.05 -15.71 60.96
C ASN A 156 -13.72 -16.85 59.97
N ALA A 157 -13.08 -16.51 58.85
CA ALA A 157 -11.91 -17.23 58.31
C ALA A 157 -11.21 -16.35 57.25
N ALA A 158 -9.87 -16.30 57.35
CA ALA A 158 -8.97 -15.51 56.53
C ALA A 158 -8.87 -16.02 55.08
N GLU A 159 -8.54 -15.14 54.13
CA GLU A 159 -7.29 -15.19 53.34
C GLU A 159 -7.32 -14.29 52.07
N PHE A 160 -6.27 -13.47 51.96
CA PHE A 160 -5.64 -12.95 50.74
C PHE A 160 -6.39 -11.97 49.80
N ALA A 161 -6.35 -10.66 50.13
CA ALA A 161 -6.36 -9.58 49.12
C ALA A 161 -6.00 -8.21 49.70
N ALA A 162 -4.71 -7.87 49.80
CA ALA A 162 -4.27 -6.47 49.90
C ALA A 162 -2.77 -6.33 49.65
N ALA A 163 -2.38 -5.88 48.44
CA ALA A 163 -1.31 -4.91 48.19
C ALA A 163 -0.88 -4.95 46.72
N ALA A 164 -1.59 -4.22 45.85
CA ALA A 164 -1.06 -3.87 44.53
C ALA A 164 -1.56 -2.50 44.08
N LYS A 165 -1.30 -1.49 44.93
CA LYS A 165 -1.12 -0.11 44.48
C LYS A 165 0.11 0.41 45.19
N GLN A 166 1.22 0.55 44.46
CA GLN A 166 1.88 1.84 44.24
C GLN A 166 3.25 1.63 43.55
N PHE A 167 3.37 2.32 42.40
CA PHE A 167 4.60 2.92 41.82
C PHE A 167 5.70 1.95 41.37
N SER A 168 5.80 1.65 40.06
CA SER A 168 6.44 2.47 39.01
C SER A 168 7.95 2.60 39.16
N GLU A 169 8.69 1.85 38.35
CA GLU A 169 9.77 2.31 37.45
C GLU A 169 10.58 1.12 36.94
N GLY A 170 10.79 1.07 35.61
CA GLY A 170 12.06 0.60 35.05
C GLY A 170 12.15 -0.81 34.43
N LEU A 171 12.30 -0.81 33.10
CA LEU A 171 12.94 -1.81 32.21
C LEU A 171 12.11 -3.06 31.89
N GLU A 172 11.42 -3.13 30.74
CA GLU A 172 11.95 -3.18 29.37
C GLU A 172 13.02 -4.26 29.15
N ALA A 173 12.64 -5.31 28.42
CA ALA A 173 13.34 -5.87 27.26
C ALA A 173 13.23 -7.40 27.22
N GLN A 174 12.10 -7.91 26.72
CA GLN A 174 12.12 -9.05 25.80
C GLN A 174 10.74 -9.26 25.18
N ASP A 175 10.78 -9.67 23.92
CA ASP A 175 9.66 -10.13 23.09
C ASP A 175 8.77 -9.07 22.38
N LYS A 176 9.38 -8.39 21.39
CA LYS A 176 8.64 -7.72 20.28
C LYS A 176 9.19 -8.14 18.90
N SER A 177 9.63 -9.38 18.77
CA SER A 177 10.18 -9.92 17.50
C SER A 177 9.15 -10.77 16.72
N PHE A 178 8.08 -11.24 17.36
CA PHE A 178 7.13 -12.16 16.69
C PHE A 178 5.86 -11.51 16.13
N GLU A 179 5.43 -10.37 16.65
CA GLU A 179 4.16 -9.74 16.22
C GLU A 179 4.28 -8.88 14.94
N VAL A 180 5.49 -8.43 14.60
CA VAL A 180 5.74 -7.60 13.39
C VAL A 180 5.75 -8.44 12.11
N LYS A 181 6.11 -9.73 12.21
CA LYS A 181 6.05 -10.65 11.05
C LYS A 181 4.62 -11.05 10.70
N LEU A 182 3.72 -11.10 11.68
CA LEU A 182 2.33 -11.48 11.44
C LEU A 182 1.60 -10.40 10.63
N ASN A 183 1.73 -9.12 10.99
CA ASN A 183 1.00 -8.05 10.32
C ASN A 183 1.48 -7.76 8.87
N SER A 184 2.76 -8.01 8.58
CA SER A 184 3.29 -7.95 7.21
C SER A 184 2.80 -9.13 6.35
N VAL A 185 2.78 -10.34 6.94
CA VAL A 185 2.27 -11.54 6.24
C VAL A 185 0.75 -11.47 6.03
N PHE A 186 -0.01 -10.88 6.95
CA PHE A 186 -1.47 -10.73 6.81
C PHE A 186 -1.87 -9.76 5.68
N SER A 187 -1.12 -8.66 5.48
CA SER A 187 -1.38 -7.71 4.39
C SER A 187 -1.06 -8.30 3.01
N VAL A 188 0.05 -9.04 2.89
CA VAL A 188 0.43 -9.72 1.64
C VAL A 188 -0.48 -10.95 1.39
N SER A 189 -0.91 -11.65 2.45
CA SER A 189 -1.79 -12.82 2.36
C SER A 189 -3.22 -12.46 1.94
N LEU A 190 -3.79 -11.33 2.40
CA LEU A 190 -5.09 -10.87 1.91
C LEU A 190 -5.05 -10.54 0.41
N CYS A 191 -3.93 -9.98 -0.08
CA CYS A 191 -3.76 -9.64 -1.49
C CYS A 191 -3.61 -10.91 -2.37
N ALA A 192 -2.82 -11.89 -1.92
CA ALA A 192 -2.69 -13.18 -2.61
C ALA A 192 -3.98 -14.02 -2.56
N ALA A 193 -4.72 -14.00 -1.45
CA ALA A 193 -5.98 -14.72 -1.30
C ALA A 193 -7.11 -14.10 -2.15
N ALA A 194 -7.13 -12.77 -2.30
CA ALA A 194 -8.03 -12.10 -3.24
C ALA A 194 -7.70 -12.47 -4.70
N TYR A 195 -6.41 -12.56 -5.05
CA TYR A 195 -5.96 -12.95 -6.39
C TYR A 195 -6.28 -14.42 -6.72
N ALA A 196 -6.07 -15.34 -5.77
CA ALA A 196 -6.40 -16.76 -5.93
C ALA A 196 -7.91 -17.00 -6.02
N ARG A 197 -8.73 -16.26 -5.24
CA ARG A 197 -10.19 -16.33 -5.37
C ARG A 197 -10.68 -15.78 -6.70
N PHE A 198 -10.06 -14.71 -7.22
CA PHE A 198 -10.40 -14.15 -8.52
C PHE A 198 -10.06 -15.11 -9.66
N ILE A 199 -8.89 -15.76 -9.63
CA ILE A 199 -8.50 -16.77 -10.63
C ILE A 199 -9.42 -18.00 -10.57
N LEU A 200 -9.78 -18.47 -9.37
CA LEU A 200 -10.66 -19.64 -9.23
C LEU A 200 -12.10 -19.33 -9.68
N ILE A 201 -12.60 -18.12 -9.43
CA ILE A 201 -13.90 -17.65 -9.93
C ILE A 201 -13.88 -17.56 -11.47
N CYS A 202 -12.81 -17.01 -12.04
CA CYS A 202 -12.64 -16.96 -13.50
C CYS A 202 -12.55 -18.35 -14.14
N LEU A 203 -11.90 -19.33 -13.49
CA LEU A 203 -11.82 -20.70 -14.01
C LEU A 203 -13.14 -21.48 -13.89
N VAL A 204 -13.96 -21.20 -12.88
CA VAL A 204 -15.28 -21.82 -12.69
C VAL A 204 -16.34 -21.20 -13.60
N LEU A 205 -16.23 -19.92 -13.96
CA LEU A 205 -17.13 -19.24 -14.89
C LEU A 205 -16.82 -19.47 -16.37
N CYS A 206 -15.68 -20.08 -16.71
CA CYS A 206 -15.26 -20.38 -18.09
C CYS A 206 -15.51 -21.85 -18.49
N ARG A 207 -16.42 -22.54 -17.80
CA ARG A 207 -16.82 -23.93 -18.08
C ARG A 207 -18.33 -24.03 -18.25
#